data_AF-A0A662Q280-F1
#
_entry.id   AF-A0A662Q280-F1
#
_cell.length_a   1.000
_cell.length_b   1.000
_cell.length_c   1.000
_cell.angle_alpha   90.00
_cell.angle_beta   90.00
_cell.angle_gamma   90.00
#
_symmetry.space_group_name_H-M   'P 1'
#
loop_
_entity.id
_entity.type
_entity.pdbx_description
1 polymer ?
#
loop_
_entity_poly.entity_id
_entity_poly.type
_entity_poly.pdbx_seq_one_letter_code
_entity_poly.pdbx_strand_id
1 'polypeptide(L)'
;MLSARVNSEAVRLAIPSRGRLREPAISLLEKAGVKVLLKENKLLSSPTSRPDIHVVFMRAEDIPMFVEVGAADVGITGLDLILERGAEVEELLDLRVGSADIVLAVSQLSEIGSIEDLPEDAKIATRYVNLTRRFLDERAPGNRFRILQIGGAAEIMPMLGVADAIVDARSTGITLKTHGLRVIEVILRSSARLIASRDLPPEKRDTVEKLKLMLEGVLNASRKKMVMMNVPDRFLKSVVEVIPSMGGPTIAKVESSEPMWEVYAVMDEDTVYDVVVKAKRRGARDIVILDVEKIIP
;
A
#
# COMPACT_ATOMS: atom_id res chain seq x y z
N MET A 1 -35.34 -5.37 -5.26
CA MET A 1 -35.15 -6.37 -4.18
C MET A 1 -33.76 -6.22 -3.54
N LEU A 2 -33.32 -4.99 -3.20
CA LEU A 2 -32.01 -4.72 -2.61
C LEU A 2 -32.20 -3.79 -1.41
N SER A 3 -32.62 -4.38 -0.30
CA SER A 3 -32.54 -3.77 1.03
C SER A 3 -32.20 -4.89 2.00
N ALA A 4 -31.04 -5.53 1.79
CA ALA A 4 -30.35 -6.11 2.94
C ALA A 4 -29.94 -4.91 3.79
N ARG A 5 -30.71 -4.64 4.86
CA ARG A 5 -30.28 -3.71 5.89
C ARG A 5 -28.90 -4.20 6.33
N VAL A 6 -27.87 -3.41 6.07
CA VAL A 6 -26.54 -3.67 6.65
C VAL A 6 -26.78 -3.76 8.16
N ASN A 7 -26.40 -4.87 8.77
CA ASN A 7 -26.49 -5.04 10.21
C ASN A 7 -25.83 -3.82 10.85
N SER A 8 -26.56 -3.07 11.69
CA SER A 8 -26.05 -1.83 12.27
C SER A 8 -24.78 -2.04 13.09
N GLU A 9 -24.60 -3.25 13.60
CA GLU A 9 -23.41 -3.68 14.35
C GLU A 9 -22.21 -4.05 13.46
N ALA A 10 -22.41 -4.33 12.18
CA ALA A 10 -21.30 -4.66 11.29
C ALA A 10 -20.45 -3.41 10.97
N VAL A 11 -19.14 -3.62 10.89
CA VAL A 11 -18.18 -2.61 10.46
C VAL A 11 -18.35 -2.35 8.97
N ARG A 12 -18.67 -1.11 8.61
CA ARG A 12 -18.73 -0.63 7.22
C ARG A 12 -17.33 -0.23 6.78
N LEU A 13 -16.72 -1.09 5.98
CA LEU A 13 -15.39 -0.88 5.42
C LEU A 13 -15.48 -0.31 4.00
N ALA A 14 -15.17 0.98 3.86
CA ALA A 14 -15.10 1.63 2.56
C ALA A 14 -13.80 1.25 1.82
N ILE A 15 -13.91 0.73 0.60
CA ILE A 15 -12.73 0.46 -0.25
C ILE A 15 -12.89 1.06 -1.65
N PRO A 16 -11.78 1.27 -2.37
CA PRO A 16 -11.81 1.88 -3.69
C PRO A 16 -12.60 1.05 -4.71
N SER A 17 -13.55 1.68 -5.38
CA SER A 17 -14.37 1.04 -6.42
C SER A 17 -13.61 0.81 -7.72
N ARG A 18 -12.48 1.51 -7.94
CA ARG A 18 -11.64 1.42 -9.13
C ARG A 18 -10.27 2.06 -8.90
N GLY A 19 -9.42 2.00 -9.91
CA GLY A 19 -8.11 2.64 -9.91
C GLY A 19 -7.05 1.84 -9.16
N ARG A 20 -5.88 2.46 -8.98
CA ARG A 20 -4.64 1.80 -8.51
C ARG A 20 -4.73 1.10 -7.15
N LEU A 21 -5.71 1.49 -6.32
CA LEU A 21 -5.85 0.99 -4.95
C LEU A 21 -6.84 -0.18 -4.80
N ARG A 22 -7.71 -0.43 -5.79
CA ARG A 22 -8.79 -1.43 -5.67
C ARG A 22 -8.26 -2.84 -5.49
N GLU A 23 -7.55 -3.36 -6.48
CA GLU A 23 -7.07 -4.75 -6.46
C GLU A 23 -6.07 -5.01 -5.33
N PRO A 24 -5.12 -4.10 -5.02
CA PRO A 24 -4.29 -4.27 -3.84
C PRO A 24 -5.07 -4.31 -2.52
N ALA A 25 -6.09 -3.47 -2.35
CA ALA A 25 -6.93 -3.48 -1.16
C ALA A 25 -7.72 -4.79 -1.01
N ILE A 26 -8.35 -5.26 -2.10
CA ILE A 26 -9.06 -6.55 -2.12
C ILE A 26 -8.10 -7.69 -1.79
N SER A 27 -6.94 -7.74 -2.44
CA SER A 27 -5.94 -8.79 -2.22
C SER A 27 -5.44 -8.82 -0.76
N LEU A 28 -5.19 -7.64 -0.16
CA LEU A 28 -4.82 -7.57 1.26
C LEU A 28 -5.92 -8.07 2.18
N LEU A 29 -7.18 -7.70 1.93
CA LEU A 29 -8.32 -8.17 2.73
C LEU A 29 -8.49 -9.69 2.62
N GLU A 30 -8.38 -10.25 1.42
CA GLU A 30 -8.48 -11.70 1.22
C GLU A 30 -7.35 -12.43 1.95
N LYS A 31 -6.11 -11.95 1.81
CA LYS A 31 -4.98 -12.47 2.57
C LYS A 31 -5.24 -12.36 4.06
N ALA A 32 -5.79 -11.25 4.55
CA ALA A 32 -6.16 -11.06 5.96
C ALA A 32 -7.28 -12.00 6.45
N GLY A 33 -7.96 -12.75 5.57
CA GLY A 33 -9.06 -13.65 5.92
C GLY A 33 -10.45 -13.02 5.76
N VAL A 34 -10.54 -11.84 5.13
CA VAL A 34 -11.77 -11.12 4.85
C VAL A 34 -12.06 -11.19 3.35
N LYS A 35 -12.70 -12.28 2.92
CA LYS A 35 -13.02 -12.51 1.51
C LYS A 35 -14.24 -11.70 1.10
N VAL A 36 -14.07 -10.79 0.14
CA VAL A 36 -15.19 -10.06 -0.47
C VAL A 36 -15.98 -11.00 -1.38
N LEU A 37 -17.25 -11.27 -1.05
CA LEU A 37 -18.01 -12.36 -1.69
C LEU A 37 -18.53 -11.96 -3.07
N LEU A 38 -18.95 -10.70 -3.23
CA LEU A 38 -19.41 -10.15 -4.49
C LEU A 38 -18.44 -9.06 -4.95
N LYS A 39 -17.74 -9.27 -6.08
CA LYS A 39 -16.66 -8.38 -6.56
C LYS A 39 -16.97 -7.64 -7.86
N GLU A 40 -18.20 -7.73 -8.36
CA GLU A 40 -18.59 -7.14 -9.63
C GLU A 40 -18.47 -5.60 -9.61
N ASN A 41 -17.97 -5.01 -10.70
CA ASN A 41 -17.68 -3.57 -10.79
C ASN A 41 -18.91 -2.65 -10.65
N LYS A 42 -20.13 -3.20 -10.69
CA LYS A 42 -21.39 -2.44 -10.58
C LYS A 42 -22.01 -2.47 -9.18
N LEU A 43 -21.43 -3.23 -8.24
CA LEU A 43 -21.95 -3.32 -6.89
C LEU A 43 -21.46 -2.15 -6.04
N LEU A 44 -22.39 -1.57 -5.28
CA LEU A 44 -22.10 -0.50 -4.31
C LEU A 44 -21.64 -1.04 -2.96
N SER A 45 -21.96 -2.30 -2.65
CA SER A 45 -21.55 -2.94 -1.42
C SER A 45 -21.53 -4.46 -1.56
N SER A 46 -20.86 -5.14 -0.65
CA SER A 46 -20.66 -6.58 -0.69
C SER A 46 -20.48 -7.16 0.71
N PRO A 47 -21.18 -8.26 1.06
CA PRO A 47 -20.86 -9.00 2.26
C PRO A 47 -19.47 -9.63 2.14
N THR A 48 -18.87 -9.93 3.28
CA THR A 48 -17.59 -10.65 3.33
C THR A 48 -17.77 -12.04 3.93
N SER A 49 -16.71 -12.86 3.91
CA SER A 49 -16.64 -14.12 4.69
C SER A 49 -16.76 -13.89 6.20
N ARG A 50 -16.67 -12.63 6.65
CA ARG A 50 -16.85 -12.21 8.04
C ARG A 50 -18.18 -11.44 8.18
N PRO A 51 -19.17 -11.96 8.91
CA PRO A 51 -20.50 -11.33 9.00
C PRO A 51 -20.50 -9.98 9.73
N ASP A 52 -19.46 -9.71 10.51
CA ASP A 52 -19.19 -8.46 11.23
C ASP A 52 -18.46 -7.40 10.38
N ILE A 53 -18.12 -7.70 9.12
CA ILE A 53 -17.49 -6.76 8.19
C ILE A 53 -18.28 -6.72 6.88
N HIS A 54 -18.75 -5.52 6.52
CA HIS A 54 -19.45 -5.25 5.27
C HIS A 54 -18.66 -4.25 4.43
N VAL A 55 -18.38 -4.61 3.18
CA VAL A 55 -17.61 -3.73 2.29
C VAL A 55 -18.53 -2.80 1.53
N VAL A 56 -18.15 -1.52 1.44
CA VAL A 56 -18.78 -0.50 0.62
C VAL A 56 -17.79 -0.03 -0.42
N PHE A 57 -18.17 -0.05 -1.71
CA PHE A 57 -17.31 0.41 -2.80
C PHE A 57 -17.63 1.87 -3.13
N MET A 58 -16.61 2.73 -3.11
CA MET A 58 -16.75 4.14 -3.49
C MET A 58 -15.46 4.68 -4.12
N ARG A 59 -15.48 5.90 -4.66
CA ARG A 59 -14.26 6.48 -5.22
C ARG A 59 -13.26 6.71 -4.09
N ALA A 60 -11.97 6.44 -4.34
CA ALA A 60 -10.94 6.60 -3.32
C ALA A 60 -10.88 8.03 -2.75
N GLU A 61 -11.16 9.04 -3.59
CA GLU A 61 -11.22 10.46 -3.21
C GLU A 61 -12.35 10.79 -2.21
N ASP A 62 -13.43 9.99 -2.21
CA ASP A 62 -14.57 10.19 -1.32
C ASP A 62 -14.40 9.49 0.03
N ILE A 63 -13.56 8.44 0.10
CA ILE A 63 -13.37 7.61 1.31
C ILE A 63 -12.99 8.44 2.55
N PRO A 64 -12.01 9.37 2.51
CA PRO A 64 -11.67 10.17 3.68
C PRO A 64 -12.88 10.90 4.28
N MET A 65 -13.72 11.51 3.43
CA MET A 65 -14.92 12.22 3.88
C MET A 65 -15.97 11.26 4.46
N PHE A 66 -16.19 10.11 3.83
CA PHE A 66 -17.15 9.12 4.34
C PHE A 66 -16.76 8.58 5.71
N VAL A 67 -15.47 8.40 5.96
CA VAL A 67 -14.95 7.95 7.26
C VAL A 67 -15.02 9.07 8.29
N GLU A 68 -14.64 10.30 7.91
CA GLU A 68 -14.71 11.50 8.76
C GLU A 68 -16.13 11.74 9.29
N VAL A 69 -17.16 11.66 8.45
CA VAL A 69 -18.56 11.88 8.86
C VAL A 69 -19.26 10.64 9.44
N GLY A 70 -18.54 9.52 9.62
CA GLY A 70 -19.08 8.28 10.16
C GLY A 70 -20.06 7.53 9.24
N ALA A 71 -20.13 7.89 7.95
CA ALA A 71 -20.89 7.15 6.94
C ALA A 71 -20.26 5.79 6.61
N ALA A 72 -18.94 5.68 6.75
CA ALA A 72 -18.17 4.45 6.86
C ALA A 72 -17.44 4.43 8.21
N ASP A 73 -17.30 3.24 8.81
CA ASP A 73 -16.65 3.10 10.10
C ASP A 73 -15.11 3.10 9.92
N VAL A 74 -14.64 2.47 8.85
CA VAL A 74 -13.24 2.40 8.42
C VAL A 74 -13.12 2.49 6.91
N GLY A 75 -11.94 2.86 6.41
CA GLY A 75 -11.69 3.00 4.98
C GLY A 75 -10.27 2.64 4.55
N ILE A 76 -10.12 2.18 3.31
CA ILE A 76 -8.82 2.02 2.65
C ILE A 76 -8.70 3.05 1.53
N THR A 77 -7.78 4.01 1.66
CA THR A 77 -7.54 5.06 0.65
C THR A 77 -6.08 5.50 0.64
N GLY A 78 -5.67 6.38 -0.28
CA GLY A 78 -4.29 6.86 -0.36
C GLY A 78 -4.00 7.98 0.62
N LEU A 79 -2.76 8.03 1.14
CA LEU A 79 -2.27 9.16 1.96
C LEU A 79 -2.44 10.51 1.23
N ASP A 80 -2.17 10.52 -0.08
CA ASP A 80 -2.40 11.67 -0.96
C ASP A 80 -3.84 12.18 -0.90
N LEU A 81 -4.83 11.28 -0.83
CA LEU A 81 -6.24 11.64 -0.83
C LEU A 81 -6.70 12.11 0.55
N ILE A 82 -6.15 11.54 1.63
CA ILE A 82 -6.39 12.01 3.00
C ILE A 82 -5.89 13.44 3.15
N LEU A 83 -4.63 13.67 2.74
CA LEU A 83 -4.00 14.98 2.84
C LEU A 83 -4.64 16.00 1.90
N GLU A 84 -4.99 15.61 0.68
CA GLU A 84 -5.69 16.51 -0.26
C GLU A 84 -7.05 16.95 0.30
N ARG A 85 -7.80 16.03 0.92
CA ARG A 85 -9.10 16.37 1.50
C ARG A 85 -8.98 17.22 2.77
N GLY A 86 -7.88 17.06 3.51
CA GLY A 86 -7.72 17.61 4.86
C GLY A 86 -8.67 16.95 5.85
N ALA A 87 -8.89 15.63 5.70
CA ALA A 87 -9.89 14.90 6.49
C ALA A 87 -9.36 14.58 7.90
N GLU A 88 -10.20 14.80 8.90
CA GLU A 88 -9.91 14.53 10.31
C GLU A 88 -10.26 13.08 10.68
N VAL A 89 -9.37 12.15 10.30
CA VAL A 89 -9.54 10.70 10.54
C VAL A 89 -8.42 10.16 11.43
N GLU A 90 -8.63 8.97 12.02
CA GLU A 90 -7.59 8.22 12.70
C GLU A 90 -6.86 7.34 11.66
N GLU A 91 -5.54 7.50 11.51
CA GLU A 91 -4.74 6.59 10.68
C GLU A 91 -4.32 5.37 11.49
N LEU A 92 -4.82 4.19 11.11
CA LEU A 92 -4.59 2.94 11.84
C LEU A 92 -3.35 2.18 11.36
N LEU A 93 -3.10 2.15 10.04
CA LEU A 93 -2.04 1.33 9.46
C LEU A 93 -1.61 1.82 8.06
N ASP A 94 -0.30 1.90 7.82
CA ASP A 94 0.28 2.01 6.48
C ASP A 94 0.27 0.64 5.79
N LEU A 95 -0.55 0.50 4.75
CA LEU A 95 -0.73 -0.76 4.04
C LEU A 95 0.38 -1.02 3.01
N ARG A 96 1.29 -0.06 2.77
CA ARG A 96 2.49 -0.24 1.90
C ARG A 96 2.19 -0.78 0.49
N VAL A 97 0.95 -0.63 0.02
CA VAL A 97 0.49 -1.06 -1.31
C VAL A 97 -0.08 0.11 -2.09
N GLY A 98 -0.17 -0.05 -3.42
CA GLY A 98 -0.76 0.96 -4.29
C GLY A 98 0.05 2.26 -4.35
N SER A 99 1.37 2.16 -4.11
CA SER A 99 2.27 3.30 -4.00
C SER A 99 2.26 4.18 -5.25
N ALA A 100 2.27 5.49 -5.02
CA ALA A 100 2.39 6.49 -6.05
C ALA A 100 3.04 7.76 -5.47
N ASP A 101 3.87 8.41 -6.26
CA ASP A 101 4.41 9.72 -5.92
C ASP A 101 3.48 10.80 -6.49
N ILE A 102 3.15 11.81 -5.71
CA ILE A 102 2.57 13.06 -6.23
C ILE A 102 3.75 13.91 -6.67
N VAL A 103 3.77 14.28 -7.95
CA VAL A 103 4.92 14.93 -8.59
C VAL A 103 4.52 16.20 -9.29
N LEU A 104 5.43 17.19 -9.29
CA LEU A 104 5.37 18.33 -10.19
C LEU A 104 6.11 17.95 -11.47
N ALA A 105 5.45 18.10 -12.62
CA ALA A 105 5.99 17.76 -13.92
C ALA A 105 5.72 18.87 -14.95
N VAL A 106 6.65 19.01 -15.89
CA VAL A 106 6.62 19.99 -16.98
C VAL A 106 6.82 19.29 -18.32
N SER A 107 6.56 20.00 -19.42
CA SER A 107 6.93 19.52 -20.76
C SER A 107 8.43 19.22 -20.85
N GLN A 108 8.80 18.10 -21.47
CA GLN A 108 10.20 17.75 -21.77
C GLN A 108 10.87 18.77 -22.70
N LEU A 109 10.08 19.54 -23.46
CA LEU A 109 10.55 20.60 -24.33
C LEU A 109 10.73 21.93 -23.59
N SER A 110 10.33 22.01 -22.32
CA SER A 110 10.51 23.21 -21.50
C SER A 110 11.92 23.29 -20.93
N GLU A 111 12.43 24.52 -20.80
CA GLU A 111 13.69 24.83 -20.13
C GLU A 111 13.58 24.79 -18.60
N ILE A 112 12.36 24.64 -18.05
CA ILE A 112 12.10 24.59 -16.60
C ILE A 112 12.77 23.35 -15.98
N GLY A 113 13.82 23.56 -15.19
CA GLY A 113 14.59 22.52 -14.51
C GLY A 113 14.11 22.27 -13.08
N SER A 114 13.73 23.32 -12.38
CA SER A 114 13.24 23.30 -11.00
C SER A 114 12.01 24.19 -10.79
N ILE A 115 11.53 24.26 -9.56
CA ILE A 115 10.38 25.11 -9.20
C ILE A 115 10.72 26.60 -9.33
N GLU A 116 11.98 26.99 -9.10
CA GLU A 116 12.46 28.37 -9.21
C GLU A 116 12.48 28.88 -10.66
N ASP A 117 12.56 27.96 -11.62
CA ASP A 117 12.52 28.29 -13.06
C ASP A 117 11.09 28.54 -13.57
N LEU A 118 10.06 28.30 -12.75
CA LEU A 118 8.68 28.57 -13.14
C LEU A 118 8.46 30.09 -13.31
N PRO A 119 7.82 30.53 -14.40
CA PRO A 119 7.56 31.94 -14.61
C PRO A 119 6.60 32.50 -13.55
N GLU A 120 6.66 33.82 -13.34
CA GLU A 120 5.63 34.50 -12.54
C GLU A 120 4.24 34.24 -13.14
N ASP A 121 3.25 34.00 -12.28
CA ASP A 121 1.88 33.64 -12.65
C ASP A 121 1.75 32.30 -13.41
N ALA A 122 2.77 31.42 -13.34
CA ALA A 122 2.72 30.09 -13.96
C ALA A 122 1.44 29.33 -13.58
N LYS A 123 0.83 28.70 -14.59
CA LYS A 123 -0.40 27.92 -14.48
C LYS A 123 -0.05 26.47 -14.17
N ILE A 124 -0.55 25.96 -13.05
CA ILE A 124 -0.29 24.59 -12.59
C ILE A 124 -1.61 23.82 -12.61
N ALA A 125 -1.77 22.87 -13.53
CA ALA A 125 -2.97 22.06 -13.61
C ALA A 125 -2.91 20.85 -12.66
N THR A 126 -3.94 20.66 -11.84
CA THR A 126 -3.96 19.55 -10.88
C THR A 126 -5.36 19.21 -10.39
N ARG A 127 -5.52 17.99 -9.90
CA ARG A 127 -6.64 17.58 -9.03
C ARG A 127 -6.31 17.67 -7.54
N TYR A 128 -5.03 17.85 -7.19
CA TYR A 128 -4.51 17.89 -5.83
C TYR A 128 -4.28 19.34 -5.38
N VAL A 129 -5.34 20.15 -5.38
CA VAL A 129 -5.28 21.61 -5.18
C VAL A 129 -4.66 21.96 -3.82
N ASN A 130 -5.05 21.26 -2.76
CA ASN A 130 -4.59 21.57 -1.40
C ASN A 130 -3.14 21.11 -1.17
N LEU A 131 -2.76 19.94 -1.69
CA LEU A 131 -1.37 19.50 -1.68
C LEU A 131 -0.47 20.44 -2.50
N THR A 132 -0.91 20.82 -3.70
CA THR A 132 -0.15 21.76 -4.54
C THR A 132 0.01 23.11 -3.84
N ARG A 133 -1.06 23.68 -3.26
CA ARG A 133 -0.96 24.96 -2.55
C ARG A 133 0.06 24.91 -1.42
N ARG A 134 -0.03 23.91 -0.53
CA ARG A 134 0.93 23.74 0.58
C ARG A 134 2.37 23.61 0.08
N PHE A 135 2.58 22.80 -0.95
CA PHE A 135 3.90 22.61 -1.54
C PHE A 135 4.50 23.91 -2.09
N LEU A 136 3.69 24.71 -2.80
CA LEU A 136 4.15 25.98 -3.37
C LEU A 136 4.44 27.02 -2.28
N ASP A 137 3.57 27.11 -1.26
CA ASP A 137 3.75 28.02 -0.12
C ASP A 137 5.04 27.69 0.66
N GLU A 138 5.40 26.41 0.77
CA GLU A 138 6.61 25.95 1.45
C GLU A 138 7.88 26.09 0.59
N ARG A 139 7.83 25.77 -0.71
CA ARG A 139 9.02 25.67 -1.58
C ARG A 139 9.35 26.94 -2.33
N ALA A 140 8.36 27.78 -2.62
CA ALA A 140 8.55 29.03 -3.36
C ALA A 140 7.75 30.18 -2.70
N PRO A 141 8.03 30.51 -1.43
CA PRO A 141 7.29 31.53 -0.70
C PRO A 141 7.44 32.90 -1.38
N GLY A 142 6.32 33.57 -1.62
CA GLY A 142 6.26 34.88 -2.27
C GLY A 142 6.11 34.85 -3.79
N ASN A 143 6.26 33.68 -4.43
CA ASN A 143 5.95 33.52 -5.85
C ASN A 143 4.43 33.45 -6.06
N ARG A 144 3.96 34.01 -7.17
CA ARG A 144 2.54 33.95 -7.56
C ARG A 144 2.35 32.84 -8.59
N PHE A 145 1.52 31.85 -8.26
CA PHE A 145 1.15 30.75 -9.15
C PHE A 145 -0.36 30.65 -9.30
N ARG A 146 -0.83 30.17 -10.46
CA ARG A 146 -2.26 29.97 -10.75
C ARG A 146 -2.58 28.48 -10.77
N ILE A 147 -3.21 27.98 -9.72
CA ILE A 147 -3.66 26.59 -9.66
C ILE A 147 -4.94 26.43 -10.48
N LEU A 148 -4.88 25.60 -11.53
CA LEU A 148 -6.02 25.24 -12.36
C LEU A 148 -6.56 23.88 -11.91
N GLN A 149 -7.70 23.88 -11.24
CA GLN A 149 -8.35 22.65 -10.81
C GLN A 149 -8.95 21.89 -12.00
N ILE A 150 -8.63 20.60 -12.12
CA ILE A 150 -9.14 19.71 -13.16
C ILE A 150 -9.65 18.39 -12.56
N GLY A 151 -10.62 17.77 -13.24
CA GLY A 151 -11.18 16.47 -12.81
C GLY A 151 -10.36 15.26 -13.24
N GLY A 152 -9.36 15.44 -14.11
CA GLY A 152 -8.52 14.37 -14.65
C GLY A 152 -7.81 14.79 -15.94
N ALA A 153 -7.02 13.88 -16.52
CA ALA A 153 -6.24 14.11 -17.74
C ALA A 153 -5.31 15.33 -17.63
N ALA A 154 -4.58 15.45 -16.52
CA ALA A 154 -3.62 16.54 -16.34
C ALA A 154 -2.56 16.55 -17.44
N GLU A 155 -2.19 15.37 -17.93
CA GLU A 155 -1.08 15.16 -18.84
C GLU A 155 -1.22 15.89 -20.19
N ILE A 156 -2.45 16.21 -20.61
CA ILE A 156 -2.71 16.93 -21.86
C ILE A 156 -2.58 18.45 -21.72
N MET A 157 -2.63 18.97 -20.49
CA MET A 157 -2.75 20.42 -20.22
C MET A 157 -1.55 21.23 -20.74
N PRO A 158 -0.29 20.77 -20.57
CA PRO A 158 0.86 21.48 -21.13
C PRO A 158 0.91 21.44 -22.65
N MET A 159 0.52 20.32 -23.26
CA MET A 159 0.48 20.17 -24.72
C MET A 159 -0.51 21.16 -25.36
N LEU A 160 -1.64 21.43 -24.70
CA LEU A 160 -2.65 22.39 -25.16
C LEU A 160 -2.27 23.86 -24.86
N GLY A 161 -1.13 24.12 -24.21
CA GLY A 161 -0.73 25.46 -23.79
C GLY A 161 -1.62 26.06 -22.69
N VAL A 162 -2.38 25.23 -21.97
CA VAL A 162 -3.30 25.69 -20.92
C VAL A 162 -2.56 25.83 -19.58
N ALA A 163 -1.53 25.01 -19.34
CA ALA A 163 -0.75 24.99 -18.12
C ALA A 163 0.75 24.91 -18.41
N ASP A 164 1.57 25.54 -17.58
CA ASP A 164 3.04 25.49 -17.68
C ASP A 164 3.61 24.24 -16.99
N ALA A 165 2.91 23.78 -15.94
CA ALA A 165 3.24 22.57 -15.19
C ALA A 165 1.98 21.82 -14.77
N ILE A 166 2.15 20.58 -14.36
CA ILE A 166 1.11 19.79 -13.71
C ILE A 166 1.56 19.22 -12.38
N VAL A 167 0.61 19.04 -11.48
CA VAL A 167 0.80 18.17 -10.31
C VAL A 167 -0.11 16.96 -10.45
N ASP A 168 0.48 15.77 -10.54
CA ASP A 168 -0.30 14.54 -10.65
C ASP A 168 0.37 13.32 -10.00
N ALA A 169 -0.39 12.24 -9.85
CA ALA A 169 0.10 10.98 -9.32
C ALA A 169 0.87 10.17 -10.36
N ARG A 170 2.04 9.66 -9.97
CA ARG A 170 2.94 8.82 -10.74
C ARG A 170 3.17 7.50 -10.02
N SER A 171 2.80 6.38 -10.65
CA SER A 171 3.24 5.04 -10.20
C SER A 171 4.54 4.61 -10.90
N THR A 172 4.49 4.27 -12.19
CA THR A 172 5.66 3.76 -12.93
C THR A 172 6.41 4.84 -13.72
N GLY A 173 5.82 6.03 -13.89
CA GLY A 173 6.38 7.11 -14.74
C GLY A 173 6.14 6.96 -16.24
N ILE A 174 5.58 5.82 -16.69
CA ILE A 174 5.32 5.57 -18.11
C ILE A 174 4.34 6.60 -18.67
N THR A 175 3.22 6.85 -17.98
CA THR A 175 2.18 7.79 -18.45
C THR A 175 2.73 9.19 -18.70
N LEU A 176 3.49 9.76 -17.76
CA LEU A 176 4.08 11.08 -17.91
C LEU A 176 5.05 11.11 -19.09
N LYS A 177 5.91 10.09 -19.22
CA LYS A 177 6.88 10.01 -20.32
C LYS A 177 6.19 9.91 -21.69
N THR A 178 5.11 9.12 -21.80
CA THR A 178 4.33 8.97 -23.04
C THR A 178 3.69 10.28 -23.49
N HIS A 179 3.33 11.16 -22.56
CA HIS A 179 2.78 12.49 -22.86
C HIS A 179 3.87 13.58 -22.93
N GLY A 180 5.14 13.21 -23.04
CA GLY A 180 6.24 14.16 -23.19
C GLY A 180 6.48 15.00 -21.93
N LEU A 181 6.18 14.48 -20.73
CA LEU A 181 6.38 15.18 -19.47
C LEU A 181 7.60 14.64 -18.72
N ARG A 182 8.26 15.53 -17.96
CA ARG A 182 9.38 15.24 -17.07
C ARG A 182 9.08 15.74 -15.67
N VAL A 183 9.35 14.89 -14.68
CA VAL A 183 9.25 15.26 -13.26
C VAL A 183 10.40 16.20 -12.90
N ILE A 184 10.06 17.29 -12.22
CA ILE A 184 11.03 18.23 -11.65
C ILE A 184 11.08 18.14 -10.12
N GLU A 185 9.97 17.78 -9.47
CA GLU A 185 9.91 17.65 -8.01
C GLU A 185 8.98 16.51 -7.57
N VAL A 186 9.31 15.89 -6.43
CA VAL A 186 8.44 14.92 -5.74
C VAL A 186 7.82 15.60 -4.52
N ILE A 187 6.50 15.78 -4.55
CA ILE A 187 5.75 16.50 -3.52
C ILE A 187 5.42 15.59 -2.35
N LEU A 188 4.97 14.36 -2.63
CA LEU A 188 4.53 13.41 -1.61
C LEU A 188 4.74 11.98 -2.10
N ARG A 189 5.30 11.11 -1.25
CA ARG A 189 5.25 9.66 -1.45
C ARG A 189 4.00 9.11 -0.78
N SER A 190 3.08 8.54 -1.55
CA SER A 190 1.80 8.03 -1.06
C SER A 190 1.71 6.51 -1.16
N SER A 191 1.06 5.90 -0.17
CA SER A 191 0.66 4.50 -0.10
C SER A 191 -0.79 4.41 0.39
N ALA A 192 -1.43 3.26 0.23
CA ALA A 192 -2.71 3.00 0.85
C ALA A 192 -2.60 3.02 2.40
N ARG A 193 -3.60 3.61 3.05
CA ARG A 193 -3.78 3.70 4.50
C ARG A 193 -5.10 3.04 4.88
N LEU A 194 -5.08 2.31 5.99
CA LEU A 194 -6.30 1.97 6.72
C LEU A 194 -6.59 3.14 7.67
N ILE A 195 -7.77 3.74 7.52
CA ILE A 195 -8.24 4.84 8.34
C ILE A 195 -9.54 4.46 9.07
N ALA A 196 -9.79 5.08 10.21
CA ALA A 196 -11.01 4.94 10.99
C ALA A 196 -11.64 6.29 11.30
N SER A 197 -12.96 6.28 11.51
CA SER A 197 -13.67 7.43 12.05
C SER A 197 -13.17 7.70 13.47
N ARG A 198 -12.97 8.97 13.83
CA ARG A 198 -12.61 9.34 15.21
C ARG A 198 -13.74 9.04 16.21
N ASP A 199 -14.98 9.03 15.71
CA ASP A 199 -16.19 8.69 16.49
C ASP A 199 -16.58 7.22 16.32
N LEU A 200 -15.60 6.32 16.08
CA LEU A 200 -15.86 4.89 15.93
C LEU A 200 -16.56 4.32 17.18
N PRO A 201 -17.74 3.69 17.05
CA PRO A 201 -18.46 3.16 18.20
C PRO A 201 -17.65 2.08 18.94
N PRO A 202 -17.66 2.06 20.30
CA PRO A 202 -16.89 1.10 21.10
C PRO A 202 -17.14 -0.37 20.74
N GLU A 203 -18.39 -0.72 20.41
CA GLU A 203 -18.80 -2.07 20.03
C GLU A 203 -18.15 -2.55 18.71
N LYS A 204 -17.73 -1.62 17.84
CA LYS A 204 -17.07 -1.92 16.57
C LYS A 204 -15.54 -1.93 16.67
N ARG A 205 -14.96 -1.37 17.73
CA ARG A 205 -13.51 -1.20 17.86
C ARG A 205 -12.76 -2.53 17.92
N ASP A 206 -13.30 -3.53 18.62
CA ASP A 206 -12.69 -4.87 18.67
C ASP A 206 -12.56 -5.51 17.26
N THR A 207 -13.60 -5.40 16.43
CA THR A 207 -13.56 -5.88 15.04
C THR A 207 -12.53 -5.13 14.20
N VAL A 208 -12.40 -3.82 14.39
CA VAL A 208 -11.42 -2.98 13.68
C VAL A 208 -9.98 -3.31 14.10
N GLU A 209 -9.71 -3.51 15.40
CA GLU A 209 -8.39 -3.91 15.89
C GLU A 209 -8.01 -5.32 15.40
N LYS A 210 -8.95 -6.26 15.36
CA LYS A 210 -8.75 -7.59 14.76
C LYS A 210 -8.41 -7.48 13.28
N LEU A 211 -9.13 -6.64 12.52
CA LEU A 211 -8.84 -6.40 11.11
C LEU A 211 -7.43 -5.81 10.94
N LYS A 212 -7.07 -4.80 11.72
CA LYS A 212 -5.75 -4.16 11.73
C LYS A 212 -4.65 -5.18 12.00
N LEU A 213 -4.77 -5.99 13.05
CA LEU A 213 -3.80 -7.04 13.41
C LEU A 213 -3.60 -8.03 12.26
N MET A 214 -4.69 -8.47 11.63
CA MET A 214 -4.62 -9.42 10.51
C MET A 214 -3.99 -8.80 9.27
N LEU A 215 -4.28 -7.52 8.97
CA LEU A 215 -3.63 -6.80 7.88
C LEU A 215 -2.13 -6.60 8.15
N GLU A 216 -1.78 -6.15 9.35
CA GLU A 216 -0.39 -6.00 9.78
C GLU A 216 0.39 -7.31 9.65
N GLY A 217 -0.23 -8.43 10.03
CA GLY A 217 0.36 -9.75 9.87
C GLY A 217 0.67 -10.12 8.42
N VAL A 218 -0.20 -9.77 7.47
CA VAL A 218 0.05 -9.95 6.03
C VAL A 218 1.23 -9.07 5.58
N LEU A 219 1.29 -7.83 6.05
CA LEU A 219 2.37 -6.91 5.67
C LEU A 219 3.73 -7.35 6.20
N ASN A 220 3.77 -7.87 7.43
CA ASN A 220 5.00 -8.41 8.04
C ASN A 220 5.51 -9.66 7.33
N ALA A 221 4.61 -10.43 6.71
CA ALA A 221 4.96 -11.61 5.92
C ALA A 221 5.35 -11.31 4.46
N SER A 222 4.98 -10.15 3.92
CA SER A 222 5.05 -9.84 2.48
C SER A 222 6.41 -9.99 1.80
N ARG A 223 7.51 -9.97 2.57
CA ARG A 223 8.89 -10.16 2.08
C ARG A 223 9.65 -11.23 2.87
N LYS A 224 8.90 -12.17 3.47
CA LYS A 224 9.46 -13.24 4.28
C LYS A 224 9.25 -14.57 3.59
N LYS A 225 10.25 -15.44 3.66
CA LYS A 225 10.17 -16.83 3.22
C LYS A 225 10.51 -17.74 4.38
N MET A 226 9.82 -18.87 4.43
CA MET A 226 10.22 -19.99 5.28
C MET A 226 11.17 -20.86 4.47
N VAL A 227 12.38 -21.07 4.97
CA VAL A 227 13.35 -21.97 4.35
C VAL A 227 13.54 -23.16 5.29
N MET A 228 13.35 -24.35 4.75
CA MET A 228 13.48 -25.63 5.44
C MET A 228 14.54 -26.46 4.74
N MET A 229 15.35 -27.22 5.49
CA MET A 229 16.40 -28.05 4.92
C MET A 229 16.76 -29.23 5.81
N ASN A 230 17.13 -30.35 5.19
CA ASN A 230 17.74 -31.48 5.86
C ASN A 230 19.24 -31.26 6.02
N VAL A 231 19.79 -31.53 7.20
CA VAL A 231 21.20 -31.31 7.53
C VAL A 231 21.75 -32.54 8.26
N PRO A 232 22.71 -33.26 7.68
CA PRO A 232 23.43 -34.31 8.41
C PRO A 232 24.09 -33.75 9.67
N ASP A 233 24.09 -34.50 10.76
CA ASP A 233 24.57 -34.06 12.08
C ASP A 233 25.96 -33.39 12.04
N ARG A 234 26.89 -34.01 11.30
CA ARG A 234 28.27 -33.50 11.08
C ARG A 234 28.36 -32.09 10.47
N PHE A 235 27.29 -31.61 9.84
CA PHE A 235 27.20 -30.29 9.19
C PHE A 235 26.27 -29.32 9.92
N LEU A 236 25.60 -29.74 11.00
CA LEU A 236 24.59 -28.92 11.67
C LEU A 236 25.15 -27.57 12.10
N LYS A 237 26.29 -27.56 12.81
CA LYS A 237 26.90 -26.34 13.33
C LYS A 237 27.26 -25.36 12.20
N SER A 238 27.86 -25.85 11.13
CA SER A 238 28.28 -25.00 10.01
C SER A 238 27.08 -24.46 9.24
N VAL A 239 25.99 -25.22 9.09
CA VAL A 239 24.77 -24.73 8.42
C VAL A 239 24.05 -23.68 9.26
N VAL A 240 23.93 -23.87 10.59
CA VAL A 240 23.27 -22.90 11.48
C VAL A 240 23.96 -21.53 11.47
N GLU A 241 25.29 -21.49 11.35
CA GLU A 241 26.06 -20.23 11.28
C GLU A 241 25.70 -19.31 10.11
N VAL A 242 25.14 -19.83 9.02
CA VAL A 242 24.80 -19.02 7.83
C VAL A 242 23.35 -18.58 7.79
N ILE A 243 22.53 -19.03 8.73
CA ILE A 243 21.11 -18.69 8.79
C ILE A 243 20.96 -17.39 9.62
N PRO A 244 20.43 -16.30 9.05
CA PRO A 244 20.15 -15.08 9.79
C PRO A 244 19.06 -15.36 10.83
N SER A 245 19.24 -14.93 12.09
CA SER A 245 18.29 -15.26 13.16
C SER A 245 17.93 -14.04 14.01
N MET A 246 16.63 -13.80 14.18
CA MET A 246 16.05 -12.93 15.23
C MET A 246 15.69 -13.71 16.52
N GLY A 247 15.57 -15.05 16.45
CA GLY A 247 15.24 -15.94 17.57
C GLY A 247 15.84 -17.36 17.45
N GLY A 248 16.80 -17.56 16.55
CA GLY A 248 17.39 -18.87 16.21
C GLY A 248 16.59 -19.67 15.16
N PRO A 249 17.25 -20.51 14.34
CA PRO A 249 16.54 -21.50 13.54
C PRO A 249 15.95 -22.58 14.44
N THR A 250 14.83 -23.17 14.04
CA THR A 250 14.33 -24.38 14.70
C THR A 250 15.11 -25.58 14.18
N ILE A 251 15.43 -26.51 15.08
CA ILE A 251 16.17 -27.74 14.79
C ILE A 251 15.34 -28.90 15.32
N ALA A 252 14.92 -29.80 14.43
CA ALA A 252 14.15 -30.99 14.76
C ALA A 252 14.87 -32.25 14.27
N LYS A 253 14.76 -33.36 15.01
CA LYS A 253 15.39 -34.63 14.61
C LYS A 253 14.62 -35.25 13.45
N VAL A 254 15.32 -35.69 12.42
CA VAL A 254 14.75 -36.46 11.30
C VAL A 254 15.03 -37.94 11.53
N GLU A 255 14.01 -38.79 11.33
CA GLU A 255 14.19 -40.23 11.36
C GLU A 255 14.78 -40.70 10.04
N SER A 256 16.05 -41.10 10.08
CA SER A 256 16.81 -41.52 8.89
C SER A 256 17.92 -42.50 9.25
N SER A 257 18.45 -43.19 8.23
CA SER A 257 19.52 -44.18 8.38
C SER A 257 20.85 -43.60 8.88
N GLU A 258 21.12 -42.32 8.60
CA GLU A 258 22.23 -41.55 9.19
C GLU A 258 21.68 -40.45 10.11
N PRO A 259 22.40 -40.00 11.15
CA PRO A 259 21.97 -38.88 12.00
C PRO A 259 21.71 -37.60 11.19
N MET A 260 20.48 -37.09 11.25
CA MET A 260 20.01 -35.97 10.45
C MET A 260 19.05 -35.07 11.23
N TRP A 261 19.07 -33.78 10.86
CA TRP A 261 18.25 -32.73 11.44
C TRP A 261 17.48 -31.99 10.35
N GLU A 262 16.27 -31.59 10.64
CA GLU A 262 15.53 -30.59 9.88
C GLU A 262 15.81 -29.23 10.52
N VAL A 263 16.32 -28.30 9.71
CA VAL A 263 16.60 -26.93 10.12
C VAL A 263 15.68 -26.02 9.33
N TYR A 264 14.95 -25.15 10.03
CA TYR A 264 14.11 -24.17 9.36
C TYR A 264 14.07 -22.81 10.04
N ALA A 265 13.93 -21.77 9.21
CA ALA A 265 13.86 -20.39 9.66
C ALA A 265 13.04 -19.53 8.70
N VAL A 266 12.37 -18.53 9.27
CA VAL A 266 11.77 -17.44 8.50
C VAL A 266 12.82 -16.35 8.30
N MET A 267 13.04 -15.93 7.05
CA MET A 267 14.05 -14.93 6.70
C MET A 267 13.54 -13.98 5.62
N ASP A 268 14.24 -12.85 5.45
CA ASP A 268 13.96 -11.89 4.38
C ASP A 268 14.25 -12.52 3.01
N GLU A 269 13.33 -12.32 2.07
CA GLU A 269 13.41 -12.87 0.71
C GLU A 269 14.73 -12.55 0.01
N ASP A 270 15.25 -11.34 0.21
CA ASP A 270 16.52 -10.89 -0.37
C ASP A 270 17.72 -11.69 0.13
N THR A 271 17.62 -12.31 1.31
CA THR A 271 18.70 -13.11 1.92
C THR A 271 18.64 -14.59 1.52
N VAL A 272 17.48 -15.06 1.03
CA VAL A 272 17.22 -16.48 0.77
C VAL A 272 18.24 -17.06 -0.20
N TYR A 273 18.53 -16.35 -1.29
CA TYR A 273 19.49 -16.82 -2.31
C TYR A 273 20.86 -17.15 -1.69
N ASP A 274 21.43 -16.21 -0.94
CA ASP A 274 22.74 -16.37 -0.34
C ASP A 274 22.75 -17.46 0.73
N VAL A 275 21.70 -17.53 1.56
CA VAL A 275 21.56 -18.53 2.62
C VAL A 275 21.49 -19.93 2.01
N VAL A 276 20.64 -20.14 1.00
CA VAL A 276 20.46 -21.43 0.34
C VAL A 276 21.76 -21.91 -0.29
N VAL A 277 22.48 -21.04 -1.02
CA VAL A 277 23.76 -21.39 -1.65
C VAL A 277 24.81 -21.76 -0.60
N LYS A 278 24.93 -20.96 0.48
CA LYS A 278 25.88 -21.23 1.58
C LYS A 278 25.54 -22.52 2.31
N ALA A 279 24.28 -22.74 2.66
CA ALA A 279 23.80 -23.94 3.35
C ALA A 279 24.05 -25.19 2.50
N LYS A 280 23.75 -25.13 1.20
CA LYS A 280 23.99 -26.25 0.26
C LYS A 280 25.48 -26.62 0.19
N ARG A 281 26.38 -25.63 0.09
CA ARG A 281 27.84 -25.85 0.10
C ARG A 281 28.35 -26.43 1.41
N ARG A 282 27.66 -26.14 2.53
CA ARG A 282 27.99 -26.65 3.87
C ARG A 282 27.36 -28.01 4.18
N GLY A 283 26.61 -28.61 3.24
CA GLY A 283 26.11 -29.98 3.35
C GLY A 283 24.60 -30.11 3.56
N ALA A 284 23.84 -29.01 3.54
CA ALA A 284 22.38 -29.07 3.56
C ALA A 284 21.81 -29.77 2.31
N ARG A 285 20.68 -30.45 2.48
CA ARG A 285 19.97 -31.26 1.48
C ARG A 285 18.48 -30.88 1.50
N ASP A 286 17.79 -31.26 0.43
CA ASP A 286 16.32 -31.18 0.33
C ASP A 286 15.76 -29.82 0.78
N ILE A 287 16.34 -28.73 0.26
CA ILE A 287 16.00 -27.38 0.68
C ILE A 287 14.65 -26.99 0.05
N VAL A 288 13.69 -26.65 0.89
CA VAL A 288 12.34 -26.20 0.51
C VAL A 288 12.16 -24.74 0.90
N ILE A 289 11.57 -23.95 0.00
CA ILE A 289 11.27 -22.54 0.22
C ILE A 289 9.76 -22.37 0.09
N LEU A 290 9.12 -21.85 1.12
CA LEU A 290 7.68 -21.61 1.17
C LEU A 290 7.38 -20.14 1.43
N ASP A 291 6.26 -19.68 0.88
CA ASP A 291 5.71 -18.37 1.18
C ASP A 291 5.13 -18.34 2.60
N VAL A 292 5.37 -17.26 3.33
CA VAL A 292 4.71 -17.00 4.60
C VAL A 292 3.48 -16.15 4.33
N GLU A 293 2.29 -16.63 4.68
CA GLU A 293 1.07 -15.86 4.44
C GLU A 293 0.92 -14.70 5.42
N LYS A 294 1.25 -14.92 6.70
CA LYS A 294 1.10 -13.95 7.81
C LYS A 294 2.12 -14.18 8.91
N ILE A 295 2.55 -13.11 9.56
CA ILE A 295 3.35 -13.13 10.79
C ILE A 295 2.66 -12.22 11.80
N ILE A 296 2.01 -12.80 12.80
CA ILE A 296 1.36 -12.04 13.87
C ILE A 296 2.45 -11.62 14.88
N PRO A 297 2.61 -10.31 15.16
CA PRO A 297 3.57 -9.81 16.13
C PRO A 297 3.22 -10.20 17.58
#